data_AF-A0A9D6J894-F1
#
_entry.id   AF-A0A9D6J894-F1
#
_cell.length_a   1.000
_cell.length_b   1.000
_cell.length_c   1.000
_cell.angle_alpha   90.00
_cell.angle_beta   90.00
_cell.angle_gamma   90.00
#
_symmetry.space_group_name_H-M   'P 1'
#
loop_
_entity.id
_entity.type
_entity.pdbx_description
1 polymer ?
#
loop_
_entity_poly.entity_id
_entity_poly.type
_entity_poly.pdbx_seq_one_letter_code
_entity_poly.pdbx_strand_id
1 'polypeptide(L)'
;MNVEKETVSTNGPAKKRGPPGLRFWWTDAVMIGVAGTITWGLFSEIGEWALLIPFVVGNFFLFCNIFLVGTRREMFWSLTFLVNFLISVGYAGFSPADLSLVQVPITLGVIIHAIRDPNYHGWGYSHLRKTSFPT
;
A
#
# COMPACT_ATOMS: atom_id res chain seq x y z
N MET A 1 -46.91 28.83 -27.20
CA MET A 1 -46.34 28.55 -25.87
C MET A 1 -45.71 27.16 -25.91
N ASN A 2 -44.48 27.07 -26.42
CA ASN A 2 -43.69 25.84 -26.38
C ASN A 2 -42.51 26.14 -25.47
N VAL A 3 -42.62 25.66 -24.23
CA VAL A 3 -41.55 25.75 -23.25
C VAL A 3 -40.46 24.79 -23.69
N GLU A 4 -39.36 25.37 -24.12
CA GLU A 4 -38.13 24.74 -24.55
C GLU A 4 -37.61 23.81 -23.45
N LYS A 5 -37.35 22.56 -23.80
CA LYS A 5 -36.72 21.58 -22.91
C LYS A 5 -35.27 22.03 -22.72
N GLU A 6 -34.98 22.73 -21.63
CA GLU A 6 -33.62 22.86 -21.11
C GLU A 6 -33.12 21.46 -20.72
N THR A 7 -32.46 20.82 -21.67
CA THR A 7 -31.65 19.63 -21.43
C THR A 7 -30.43 20.08 -20.65
N VAL A 8 -30.54 19.99 -19.32
CA VAL A 8 -29.42 20.08 -18.39
C VAL A 8 -28.31 19.18 -18.90
N SER A 9 -27.30 19.80 -19.51
CA SER A 9 -26.09 19.15 -20.02
C SER A 9 -25.32 18.58 -18.83
N THR A 10 -25.59 17.33 -18.49
CA THR A 10 -24.86 16.53 -17.51
C THR A 10 -23.52 16.06 -18.06
N ASN A 11 -22.70 16.98 -18.55
CA ASN A 11 -21.32 16.69 -18.94
C ASN A 11 -20.37 17.54 -18.10
N GLY A 12 -20.37 17.30 -16.78
CA GLY A 12 -19.23 17.67 -15.95
C GLY A 12 -17.96 17.04 -16.54
N PRO A 13 -16.83 17.77 -16.58
CA PRO A 13 -15.64 17.32 -17.28
C PRO A 13 -15.27 15.92 -16.79
N ALA A 14 -15.25 14.96 -17.71
CA ALA A 14 -14.83 13.59 -17.45
C ALA A 14 -13.47 13.65 -16.72
N LYS A 15 -13.51 13.38 -15.40
CA LYS A 15 -12.34 13.40 -14.52
C LYS A 15 -11.27 12.54 -15.18
N LYS A 16 -10.17 13.17 -15.65
CA LYS A 16 -9.08 12.50 -16.36
C LYS A 16 -8.65 11.30 -15.51
N ARG A 17 -8.94 10.09 -16.00
CA ARG A 17 -8.62 8.85 -15.31
C ARG A 17 -7.11 8.68 -15.38
N GLY A 18 -6.44 8.80 -14.23
CA GLY A 18 -5.00 8.63 -14.12
C GLY A 18 -4.58 7.24 -14.63
N PRO A 19 -3.36 7.10 -15.17
CA PRO A 19 -2.89 5.84 -15.71
C PRO A 19 -2.92 4.73 -14.64
N PRO A 20 -3.34 3.49 -15.00
CA PRO A 20 -3.44 2.37 -14.08
C PRO A 20 -2.06 2.00 -13.49
N GLY A 21 -2.04 1.79 -12.18
CA GLY A 21 -0.84 1.71 -11.36
C GLY A 21 -0.05 0.41 -11.52
N LEU A 22 1.08 0.51 -12.23
CA LEU A 22 2.34 -0.15 -11.89
C LEU A 22 3.47 0.80 -12.28
N ARG A 23 3.79 1.77 -11.40
CA ARG A 23 4.88 2.73 -11.62
C ARG A 23 6.17 2.14 -11.06
N PHE A 24 6.64 1.03 -11.62
CA PHE A 24 7.94 0.48 -11.25
C PHE A 24 9.01 1.44 -11.79
N TRP A 25 9.54 2.32 -10.95
CA TRP A 25 10.55 3.30 -11.34
C TRP A 25 11.92 2.88 -10.83
N TRP A 26 12.99 3.32 -11.50
CA TRP A 26 14.37 2.93 -11.17
C TRP A 26 14.75 3.21 -9.71
N THR A 27 14.14 4.24 -9.11
CA THR A 27 14.30 4.59 -7.68
C THR A 27 13.90 3.45 -6.74
N ASP A 28 12.90 2.65 -7.10
CA ASP A 28 12.46 1.53 -6.26
C ASP A 28 13.48 0.39 -6.26
N ALA A 29 14.05 0.09 -7.44
CA ALA A 29 15.12 -0.91 -7.56
C ALA A 29 16.36 -0.51 -6.76
N VAL A 30 16.72 0.78 -6.80
CA VAL A 30 17.82 1.33 -5.98
C VAL A 30 17.50 1.20 -4.50
N MET A 31 16.29 1.56 -4.06
CA MET A 31 15.90 1.44 -2.65
C MET A 31 15.89 -0.01 -2.15
N ILE A 32 15.46 -0.97 -2.97
CA ILE A 32 15.55 -2.39 -2.63
C ILE A 32 17.01 -2.83 -2.52
N GLY A 33 17.88 -2.40 -3.44
CA GLY A 33 19.32 -2.71 -3.38
C GLY A 33 20.00 -2.10 -2.14
N VAL A 34 19.68 -0.85 -1.81
CA VAL A 34 20.20 -0.17 -0.61
C VAL A 34 19.67 -0.85 0.65
N ALA A 35 18.37 -1.16 0.73
CA ALA A 35 17.80 -1.89 1.86
C ALA A 35 18.47 -3.27 2.03
N GLY A 36 18.67 -4.00 0.94
CA GLY A 36 19.36 -5.30 0.96
C GLY A 36 20.80 -5.22 1.43
N THR A 37 21.57 -4.24 0.96
CA THR A 37 22.98 -4.04 1.37
C THR A 37 23.09 -3.62 2.84
N ILE A 38 22.23 -2.71 3.30
CA ILE A 38 22.14 -2.34 4.73
C ILE A 38 21.78 -3.56 5.58
N THR A 39 20.77 -4.33 5.15
CA THR A 39 20.33 -5.54 5.86
C THR A 39 21.47 -6.54 5.97
N TRP A 40 22.19 -6.79 4.88
CA TRP A 40 23.32 -7.71 4.86
C TRP A 40 24.43 -7.29 5.83
N GLY A 41 24.79 -6.01 5.85
CA GLY A 41 25.78 -5.49 6.79
C GLY A 41 25.33 -5.61 8.25
N LEU A 42 24.09 -5.21 8.52
CA LEU A 42 23.52 -5.20 9.88
C LEU A 42 23.16 -6.61 10.38
N PHE A 43 22.96 -7.59 9.50
CA PHE A 43 22.62 -8.95 9.90
C PHE A 43 23.66 -9.57 10.83
N SER A 44 24.94 -9.18 10.66
CA SER A 44 26.04 -9.64 11.52
C SER A 44 25.99 -9.08 12.95
N GLU A 45 25.37 -7.91 13.15
CA GLU A 45 25.36 -7.18 14.43
C GLU A 45 24.05 -7.38 15.21
N ILE A 46 22.91 -7.28 14.52
CA ILE A 46 21.57 -7.27 15.13
C ILE A 46 20.72 -8.50 14.75
N GLY A 47 21.27 -9.42 13.95
CA GLY A 47 20.62 -10.67 13.58
C GLY A 47 19.26 -10.47 12.89
N GLU A 48 18.25 -11.17 13.39
CA GLU A 48 16.89 -11.19 12.82
C GLU A 48 16.22 -9.81 12.78
N TRP A 49 16.62 -8.87 13.64
CA TRP A 49 16.08 -7.51 13.64
C TRP A 49 16.44 -6.75 12.36
N ALA A 50 17.54 -7.11 11.68
CA ALA A 50 17.88 -6.54 10.38
C ALA A 50 16.79 -6.83 9.32
N LEU A 51 16.04 -7.93 9.45
CA LEU A 51 14.99 -8.32 8.51
C LEU A 51 13.75 -7.40 8.57
N LEU A 52 13.61 -6.56 9.61
CA LEU A 52 12.57 -5.54 9.61
C LEU A 52 12.78 -4.48 8.54
N ILE A 53 14.02 -4.18 8.18
CA ILE A 53 14.35 -3.16 7.18
C ILE A 53 13.71 -3.50 5.82
N PRO A 54 14.00 -4.67 5.21
CA PRO A 54 13.40 -5.04 3.93
C PRO A 54 11.89 -5.28 4.07
N PHE A 55 11.42 -5.72 5.24
CA PHE A 55 9.98 -5.85 5.49
C PHE A 55 9.27 -4.49 5.39
N VAL A 56 9.73 -3.48 6.13
CA VAL A 56 9.12 -2.14 6.12
C VAL A 56 9.24 -1.51 4.73
N VAL A 57 10.43 -1.53 4.13
CA VAL A 57 10.68 -0.99 2.79
C VAL A 57 9.78 -1.67 1.74
N GLY A 58 9.65 -3.00 1.81
CA GLY A 58 8.78 -3.76 0.91
C GLY A 58 7.30 -3.39 1.05
N ASN A 59 6.81 -3.19 2.28
CA ASN A 59 5.43 -2.77 2.50
C ASN A 59 5.17 -1.34 1.99
N PHE A 60 6.08 -0.39 2.24
CA PHE A 60 5.99 0.96 1.68
C PHE A 60 5.99 0.92 0.14
N PHE A 61 6.89 0.14 -0.46
CA PHE A 61 6.91 -0.06 -1.90
C PHE A 61 5.57 -0.61 -2.42
N LEU A 62 4.99 -1.59 -1.72
CA LEU A 62 3.69 -2.17 -2.06
C LEU A 62 2.58 -1.12 -2.04
N PHE A 63 2.53 -0.31 -0.98
CA PHE A 63 1.53 0.75 -0.83
C PHE A 63 1.67 1.86 -1.87
N CYS A 64 2.88 2.36 -2.08
CA CYS A 64 3.13 3.48 -2.96
C CYS A 64 3.03 3.10 -4.45
N ASN A 65 3.54 1.93 -4.85
CA ASN A 65 3.70 1.58 -6.27
C ASN A 65 2.64 0.62 -6.83
N ILE A 66 2.16 -0.33 -6.01
CA ILE A 66 1.20 -1.36 -6.45
C ILE A 66 -0.23 -0.93 -6.14
N PHE A 67 -0.46 -0.49 -4.90
CA PHE A 67 -1.81 -0.21 -4.40
C PHE A 67 -2.21 1.28 -4.45
N LEU A 68 -1.27 2.20 -4.73
CA LEU A 68 -1.52 3.67 -4.71
C LEU A 68 -2.37 4.07 -3.49
N VAL A 69 -2.01 3.55 -2.34
CA VAL A 69 -2.72 3.80 -1.09
C VAL A 69 -2.50 5.26 -0.72
N GLY A 70 -3.54 6.09 -0.78
CA GLY A 70 -3.41 7.51 -0.46
C GLY A 70 -2.76 7.75 0.91
N THR A 71 -1.96 8.81 1.02
CA THR A 71 -1.04 9.13 2.13
C THR A 71 -1.61 8.99 3.54
N ARG A 72 -2.92 9.18 3.73
CA ARG A 72 -3.58 9.00 5.04
C ARG A 72 -3.53 7.57 5.56
N ARG A 73 -3.65 6.57 4.69
CA ARG A 73 -3.67 5.16 5.10
C ARG A 73 -2.26 4.62 5.36
N GLU A 74 -1.27 5.14 4.64
CA GLU A 74 0.14 4.89 4.89
C GLU A 74 0.54 5.37 6.29
N MET A 75 0.12 6.59 6.69
CA MET A 75 0.37 7.10 8.04
C MET A 75 -0.29 6.26 9.13
N PHE A 76 -1.51 5.78 8.91
CA PHE A 76 -2.19 4.92 9.87
C PHE A 76 -1.44 3.58 10.03
N TRP A 77 -1.00 2.99 8.91
CA TRP A 77 -0.19 1.77 8.94
C TRP A 77 1.15 1.99 9.65
N SER A 78 1.88 3.07 9.34
CA SER A 78 3.17 3.37 9.99
C SER A 78 3.01 3.64 11.48
N LEU A 79 1.94 4.31 11.89
CA LEU A 79 1.63 4.54 13.29
C LEU A 79 1.35 3.23 14.02
N THR A 80 0.54 2.36 13.40
CA THR A 80 0.21 1.05 13.98
C THR A 80 1.46 0.18 14.11
N PHE A 81 2.30 0.16 13.06
CA PHE A 81 3.59 -0.53 13.07
C PHE A 81 4.51 -0.01 14.18
N LEU A 82 4.66 1.32 14.29
CA LEU A 82 5.52 1.95 15.30
C LEU A 82 5.07 1.60 16.72
N VAL A 83 3.76 1.67 17.00
CA VAL A 83 3.21 1.29 18.31
C VAL A 83 3.50 -0.19 18.60
N ASN A 84 3.23 -1.08 17.64
CA ASN A 84 3.51 -2.51 17.80
C ASN A 84 5.01 -2.79 18.02
N PHE A 85 5.88 -2.09 17.30
CA PHE A 85 7.33 -2.17 17.46
C PHE A 85 7.78 -1.73 18.85
N LEU A 86 7.29 -0.58 19.34
CA LEU A 86 7.62 -0.08 20.68
C LEU A 86 7.14 -1.02 21.79
N ILE A 87 5.95 -1.61 21.64
CA ILE A 87 5.44 -2.63 22.58
C ILE A 87 6.34 -3.87 22.55
N SER A 88 6.73 -4.34 21.36
CA SER A 88 7.61 -5.49 21.16
C SER A 88 8.99 -5.27 21.82
N VAL A 89 9.60 -4.10 21.64
CA VAL A 89 10.87 -3.73 22.30
C VAL A 89 10.72 -3.66 23.83
N GLY A 90 9.56 -3.27 24.34
CA GLY A 90 9.28 -3.21 25.78
C GLY A 90 9.05 -4.57 26.44
N TYR A 91 8.69 -5.60 25.68
CA TYR A 91 8.45 -6.96 26.17
C TYR A 91 9.61 -7.89 25.81
N ALA A 92 10.39 -8.31 26.81
CA ALA A 92 11.64 -9.07 26.69
C ALA A 92 11.53 -10.52 26.11
N GLY A 93 10.43 -10.87 25.45
CA GLY A 93 10.22 -12.18 24.82
C GLY A 93 9.57 -12.11 23.43
N PHE A 94 9.42 -10.91 22.87
CA PHE A 94 8.78 -10.73 21.58
C PHE A 94 9.81 -10.81 20.45
N SER A 95 9.67 -11.78 19.55
CA SER A 95 10.57 -11.91 18.42
C SER A 95 10.16 -10.95 17.28
N PRO A 96 11.09 -10.54 16.42
CA PRO A 96 10.76 -9.80 15.19
C PRO A 96 9.85 -10.61 14.24
N ALA A 97 9.89 -11.95 14.33
CA ALA A 97 8.97 -12.84 13.63
C ALA A 97 7.52 -12.70 14.12
N ASP A 98 7.30 -12.62 15.44
CA ASP A 98 5.96 -12.44 16.01
C ASP A 98 5.37 -11.08 15.61
N LEU A 99 6.21 -10.04 15.64
CA LEU A 99 5.83 -8.70 15.21
C LEU A 99 5.39 -8.70 13.73
N SER A 100 6.17 -9.33 12.85
CA SER A 100 5.83 -9.42 11.44
C SER A 100 4.57 -10.25 11.21
N LEU A 101 4.35 -11.33 11.97
CA LEU A 101 3.17 -12.18 11.89
C LEU A 101 1.87 -11.43 12.28
N VAL A 102 1.93 -10.54 13.28
CA VAL A 102 0.80 -9.66 13.64
C VAL A 102 0.62 -8.53 12.61
N GLN A 103 1.72 -8.04 12.02
CA GLN A 103 1.65 -6.92 11.09
C GLN A 103 1.13 -7.30 9.70
N VAL A 104 1.42 -8.50 9.22
CA VAL A 104 0.94 -9.00 7.92
C VAL A 104 -0.59 -8.90 7.74
N PRO A 105 -1.44 -9.38 8.67
CA PRO A 105 -2.89 -9.26 8.51
C PRO A 105 -3.38 -7.82 8.56
N ILE A 106 -2.72 -6.93 9.32
CA ILE A 106 -3.03 -5.49 9.33
C ILE A 106 -2.72 -4.89 7.95
N THR A 107 -1.53 -5.16 7.40
CA THR A 107 -1.16 -4.74 6.04
C THR A 107 -2.18 -5.25 5.03
N LEU A 108 -2.52 -6.54 5.09
CA LEU A 108 -3.46 -7.16 4.17
C LEU A 108 -4.86 -6.54 4.28
N GLY A 109 -5.31 -6.22 5.50
CA GLY A 109 -6.57 -5.51 5.73
C GLY A 109 -6.58 -4.11 5.11
N VAL A 110 -5.51 -3.34 5.29
CA VAL A 110 -5.35 -2.01 4.66
C VAL A 110 -5.35 -2.12 3.14
N ILE A 111 -4.66 -3.12 2.59
CA ILE A 111 -4.62 -3.41 1.15
C ILE A 111 -6.03 -3.76 0.63
N ILE A 112 -6.71 -4.74 1.24
CA ILE A 112 -8.06 -5.16 0.81
C ILE A 112 -9.04 -3.99 0.89
N HIS A 113 -8.95 -3.18 1.94
CA HIS A 113 -9.78 -1.98 2.08
C HIS A 113 -9.44 -0.91 1.03
N ALA A 114 -8.17 -0.75 0.65
CA ALA A 114 -7.75 0.11 -0.44
C ALA A 114 -8.24 -0.38 -1.81
N ILE A 115 -8.17 -1.67 -2.09
CA ILE A 115 -8.69 -2.29 -3.32
C ILE A 115 -10.21 -2.12 -3.43
N ARG A 116 -10.92 -2.17 -2.29
CA ARG A 116 -12.38 -2.04 -2.23
C ARG A 116 -12.89 -0.61 -2.43
N ASP A 117 -12.00 0.38 -2.46
CA ASP A 117 -12.40 1.76 -2.67
C ASP A 117 -12.78 1.99 -4.14
N PRO A 118 -13.98 2.55 -4.45
CA PRO A 118 -14.43 2.74 -5.83
C PRO A 118 -13.56 3.69 -6.66
N ASN A 119 -12.63 4.44 -6.03
CA ASN A 119 -11.60 5.23 -6.71
C ASN A 119 -10.25 4.50 -6.86
N TYR A 120 -10.18 3.18 -6.65
CA TYR A 120 -8.95 2.41 -6.75
C TYR A 120 -8.49 2.26 -8.21
N HIS A 121 -7.25 2.71 -8.49
CA HIS A 121 -6.61 2.69 -9.81
C HIS A 121 -5.31 1.85 -9.83
N GLY A 122 -5.10 0.97 -8.85
CA GLY A 122 -3.91 0.11 -8.79
C GLY A 122 -3.97 -1.12 -9.70
N TRP A 123 -2.97 -2.00 -9.55
CA TRP A 123 -2.86 -3.24 -10.33
C TRP A 123 -4.10 -4.14 -10.13
N GLY A 124 -4.75 -4.56 -11.23
CA GLY A 124 -5.92 -5.46 -11.20
C GLY A 124 -7.30 -4.84 -11.46
N TYR A 125 -7.40 -3.52 -11.71
CA TYR A 125 -8.68 -2.84 -11.99
C TYR A 125 -9.49 -3.48 -13.15
N SER A 126 -8.82 -4.05 -14.15
CA SER A 126 -9.49 -4.72 -15.28
C SER A 126 -10.11 -6.08 -14.92
N HIS A 127 -9.61 -6.76 -13.88
CA HIS A 127 -10.15 -8.05 -13.44
C HIS A 127 -11.35 -7.89 -12.50
N LEU A 128 -11.34 -6.90 -11.60
CA LEU A 128 -12.47 -6.64 -10.70
C LEU A 128 -13.70 -6.09 -11.43
N ARG A 129 -13.51 -5.36 -12.53
CA ARG A 129 -14.65 -4.87 -13.33
C ARG A 129 -15.40 -6.01 -14.05
N LYS A 130 -14.73 -7.13 -14.37
CA LYS A 130 -15.37 -8.28 -15.04
C LYS A 130 -16.36 -9.04 -14.14
N THR A 131 -16.21 -8.97 -12.83
CA THR A 131 -17.06 -9.73 -11.90
C THR A 131 -18.31 -8.98 -11.44
N SER A 132 -18.42 -7.68 -11.71
CA SER A 132 -19.55 -6.85 -11.23
C SER A 132 -20.63 -6.56 -12.28
N PHE A 133 -20.45 -7.00 -13.53
CA PHE A 133 -21.51 -6.96 -14.55
C PHE A 133 -21.44 -8.23 -15.40
N PRO A 134 -22.12 -9.32 -14.97
CA PRO A 134 -22.55 -10.33 -15.93
C PRO A 134 -23.60 -9.67 -16.84
N THR A 135 -23.26 -9.50 -18.11
CA THR A 135 -24.21 -9.25 -19.21
C THR A 135 -25.20 -10.40 -19.34
#